data_AF-A0A146LT70-F1
#
_entry.id   AF-A0A146LT70-F1
#
_cell.length_a   1.000
_cell.length_b   1.000
_cell.length_c   1.000
_cell.angle_alpha   90.00
_cell.angle_beta   90.00
_cell.angle_gamma   90.00
#
_symmetry.space_group_name_H-M   'P 1'
#
loop_
_entity.id
_entity.type
_entity.pdbx_description
1 polymer ?
#
loop_
_entity_poly.entity_id
_entity_poly.type
_entity_poly.pdbx_seq_one_letter_code
_entity_poly.pdbx_strand_id
1 'polypeptide(L)'
;MVNPSTVWYHLESELVKPFTSKYDEYGFERPEDFDYALYENFMSQYLKVLALRSKKWTSIMASPKGLKKSSGLKADIRKGIPLEHREKVWMFVSGANEERKKYPGDIYSDLIYAMHDKDLEDTIRTDLPRTFPENIYFNKSDESEGPNFQRQLFRVLV
;
A
#
# COMPACT_ATOMS: atom_id res chain seq x y z
N MET A 1 14.33 30.51 -6.14
CA MET A 1 14.65 29.64 -4.99
C MET A 1 13.35 29.14 -4.42
N VAL A 2 12.97 27.91 -4.73
CA VAL A 2 11.71 27.31 -4.24
C VAL A 2 11.97 26.90 -2.79
N ASN A 3 11.16 27.40 -1.86
CA ASN A 3 11.20 27.02 -0.46
C ASN A 3 11.05 25.48 -0.37
N PRO A 4 12.00 24.75 0.26
CA PRO A 4 11.89 23.30 0.39
C PRO A 4 10.57 22.85 1.03
N SER A 5 9.95 23.70 1.87
CA SER A 5 8.66 23.47 2.50
C SER A 5 7.48 23.33 1.55
N THR A 6 7.54 23.92 0.35
CA THR A 6 6.37 23.93 -0.57
C THR A 6 6.27 22.64 -1.37
N VAL A 7 7.40 21.96 -1.62
CA VAL A 7 7.43 20.67 -2.33
C VAL A 7 6.90 19.53 -1.46
N TRP A 8 7.12 19.60 -0.14
CA TRP A 8 6.60 18.61 0.82
C TRP A 8 5.07 18.64 0.92
N TYR A 9 4.44 19.82 0.92
CA TYR A 9 2.98 19.93 0.96
C TYR A 9 2.30 19.51 -0.35
N HIS A 10 2.93 19.70 -1.51
CA HIS A 10 2.31 19.37 -2.79
C HIS A 10 2.29 17.86 -3.08
N LEU A 11 3.27 17.08 -2.61
CA LEU A 11 3.29 15.62 -2.77
C LEU A 11 2.41 14.87 -1.75
N GLU A 12 2.11 15.46 -0.59
CA GLU A 12 1.22 14.85 0.41
C GLU A 12 -0.26 15.21 0.25
N SER A 13 -0.59 16.28 -0.49
CA SER A 13 -1.99 16.76 -0.60
C SER A 13 -2.95 15.81 -1.33
N GLU A 14 -2.43 14.89 -2.16
CA GLU A 14 -3.25 13.87 -2.84
C GLU A 14 -3.38 12.57 -2.04
N LEU A 15 -2.50 12.31 -1.08
CA LEU A 15 -2.45 11.04 -0.33
C LEU A 15 -2.97 11.13 1.11
N VAL A 16 -2.96 12.32 1.71
CA VAL A 16 -3.51 12.53 3.04
C VAL A 16 -4.94 13.01 2.88
N LYS A 17 -5.88 12.06 2.90
CA LYS A 17 -7.31 12.41 2.98
C LYS A 17 -7.55 13.30 4.20
N PRO A 18 -8.48 14.27 4.13
CA PRO A 18 -8.84 15.08 5.29
C PRO A 18 -9.13 14.17 6.48
N PHE A 19 -8.72 14.58 7.69
CA PHE A 19 -8.95 13.75 8.87
C PHE A 19 -10.43 13.45 9.11
N THR A 20 -11.31 14.31 8.61
CA THR A 20 -12.78 14.20 8.59
C THR A 20 -13.34 13.35 7.45
N SER A 21 -12.50 12.74 6.62
CA SER A 21 -12.95 11.92 5.51
C SER A 21 -13.62 10.65 6.01
N LYS A 22 -14.76 10.29 5.38
CA LYS A 22 -15.45 9.02 5.60
C LYS A 22 -14.56 7.79 5.37
N TYR A 23 -13.55 7.91 4.51
CA TYR A 23 -12.64 6.82 4.17
C TYR A 23 -11.23 7.11 4.66
N ASP A 24 -10.51 6.08 5.10
CA ASP A 24 -9.09 6.20 5.43
C ASP A 24 -8.19 6.33 4.20
N GLU A 25 -6.87 6.38 4.42
CA GLU A 25 -5.88 6.52 3.35
C GLU A 25 -5.81 5.33 2.38
N TYR A 26 -6.37 4.16 2.74
CA TYR A 26 -6.45 2.97 1.87
C TYR A 26 -7.84 2.76 1.28
N GLY A 27 -8.80 3.63 1.61
CA GLY A 27 -10.16 3.58 1.08
C GLY A 27 -11.15 2.77 1.91
N PHE A 28 -10.79 2.35 3.14
CA PHE A 28 -11.73 1.69 4.05
C PHE A 28 -12.67 2.70 4.70
N GLU A 29 -13.96 2.38 4.72
CA GLU A 29 -14.97 3.17 5.42
C GLU A 29 -14.71 3.19 6.92
N ARG A 30 -14.74 4.39 7.51
CA ARG A 30 -14.70 4.57 8.96
C ARG A 30 -16.09 4.28 9.53
N PRO A 31 -16.17 3.61 10.70
CA PRO A 31 -17.44 3.38 11.39
C PRO A 31 -18.25 4.66 11.64
N GLU A 32 -19.56 4.53 11.80
CA GLU A 32 -20.45 5.69 12.08
C GLU A 32 -20.11 6.40 13.39
N ASP A 33 -19.65 5.66 14.40
CA ASP A 33 -19.24 6.15 15.72
C ASP A 33 -17.76 6.56 15.78
N PHE A 34 -17.09 6.69 14.63
CA PHE A 34 -15.68 7.06 14.58
C PHE A 34 -15.43 8.44 15.19
N ASP A 35 -14.59 8.50 16.22
CA ASP A 35 -14.20 9.76 16.86
C ASP A 35 -13.14 10.51 16.04
N TYR A 36 -13.63 11.36 15.14
CA TYR A 36 -12.80 12.20 14.29
C TYR A 36 -11.92 13.19 15.07
N ALA A 37 -12.42 13.72 16.19
CA ALA A 37 -11.68 14.71 16.98
C ALA A 37 -10.50 14.06 17.71
N LEU A 38 -10.72 12.87 18.30
CA LEU A 38 -9.65 12.09 18.91
C LEU A 38 -8.61 11.69 17.86
N TYR A 39 -9.05 11.22 16.69
CA TYR A 39 -8.15 10.84 15.60
C TYR A 39 -7.33 12.03 15.10
N GLU A 40 -7.95 13.18 14.84
CA GLU A 40 -7.27 14.40 14.41
C GLU A 40 -6.23 14.86 15.44
N ASN A 41 -6.58 14.88 16.73
CA ASN A 41 -5.65 15.23 17.80
C ASN A 41 -4.44 14.28 17.83
N PHE A 42 -4.68 12.97 17.74
CA PHE A 42 -3.63 11.97 17.69
C PHE A 42 -2.74 12.14 16.45
N MET A 43 -3.34 12.25 15.27
CA MET A 43 -2.63 12.36 14.00
C MET A 43 -1.82 13.65 13.92
N SER A 44 -2.34 14.77 14.42
CA SER A 44 -1.62 16.05 14.45
C SER A 44 -0.28 15.96 15.20
N GLN A 45 -0.23 15.16 16.27
CA GLN A 45 1.02 14.90 17.01
C GLN A 45 1.87 13.87 16.27
N TYR A 46 1.25 12.84 15.72
CA TYR A 46 1.92 11.73 15.06
C TYR A 46 2.56 12.12 13.71
N LEU A 47 2.02 13.10 12.99
CA LEU A 47 2.55 13.61 11.72
C LEU A 47 4.03 14.03 11.83
N LYS A 48 4.43 14.63 12.97
CA LYS A 48 5.85 14.97 13.21
C LYS A 48 6.74 13.73 13.25
N VAL A 49 6.25 12.66 13.88
CA VAL A 49 6.95 11.37 13.94
C VAL A 49 7.02 10.73 12.55
N LEU A 50 5.93 10.79 11.78
CA LEU A 50 5.88 10.30 10.40
C LEU A 50 6.87 11.04 9.49
N ALA A 51 6.91 12.37 9.56
CA ALA A 51 7.84 13.18 8.78
C ALA A 51 9.31 12.87 9.10
N LEU A 52 9.65 12.75 10.39
CA LEU A 52 11.01 12.35 10.81
C LEU A 52 11.39 10.95 10.31
N ARG A 53 10.44 10.02 10.35
CA ARG A 53 10.64 8.65 9.83
C ARG A 53 10.78 8.66 8.31
N SER A 54 9.94 9.38 7.57
CA SER A 54 10.03 9.52 6.12
C SER A 54 11.40 10.07 5.70
N LYS A 55 11.87 11.16 6.34
CA LYS A 55 13.21 11.71 6.08
C LYS A 55 14.33 10.69 6.33
N LYS A 56 14.23 9.94 7.43
CA LYS A 56 15.20 8.88 7.74
C LYS A 56 15.18 7.78 6.68
N TRP A 57 13.98 7.31 6.31
CA TRP A 57 13.82 6.28 5.30
C TRP A 57 14.30 6.74 3.92
N THR A 58 14.09 8.01 3.55
CA THR A 58 14.66 8.59 2.33
C THR A 58 16.19 8.42 2.30
N SER A 59 16.86 8.64 3.44
CA SER A 59 18.32 8.45 3.55
C SER A 59 18.73 6.97 3.49
N ILE A 60 17.92 6.07 4.07
CA ILE A 60 18.12 4.62 3.95
C ILE A 60 17.99 4.21 2.47
N MET A 61 16.93 4.63 1.79
CA MET A 61 16.64 4.27 0.41
C MET A 61 17.66 4.84 -0.58
N ALA A 62 18.28 5.97 -0.28
CA ALA A 62 19.36 6.55 -1.09
C ALA A 62 20.70 5.80 -0.94
N SER A 63 20.89 5.04 0.14
CA SER A 63 22.12 4.30 0.39
C SER A 63 22.12 2.95 -0.36
N PRO A 64 23.18 2.61 -1.12
CA PRO A 64 23.30 1.28 -1.74
C PRO A 64 23.29 0.12 -0.73
N LYS A 65 23.63 0.39 0.52
CA LYS A 65 23.63 -0.58 1.63
C LYS A 65 22.44 -0.40 2.57
N GLY A 66 21.51 0.51 2.29
CA GLY A 66 20.44 0.87 3.21
C GLY A 66 19.50 -0.29 3.55
N LEU A 67 19.22 -1.14 2.57
CA LEU A 67 18.40 -2.34 2.77
C LEU A 67 19.23 -3.57 3.18
N LYS A 68 20.54 -3.44 3.40
CA LYS A 68 21.35 -4.57 3.90
C LYS A 68 20.84 -4.98 5.28
N LYS A 69 20.53 -6.26 5.44
CA LYS A 69 20.06 -6.86 6.70
C LYS A 69 20.98 -6.46 7.85
N SER A 70 20.43 -5.75 8.83
CA SER A 70 21.12 -5.26 10.01
C SER A 70 20.14 -5.09 11.18
N SER A 71 20.64 -5.04 12.41
CA SER A 71 19.83 -4.75 13.60
C SER A 71 19.16 -3.37 13.51
N GLY A 72 19.86 -2.37 12.94
CA GLY A 72 19.34 -1.02 12.69
C GLY A 72 18.14 -1.03 11.74
N LEU A 73 18.29 -1.64 10.56
CA LEU A 73 17.19 -1.76 9.60
C LEU A 73 15.98 -2.51 10.20
N LYS A 74 16.22 -3.58 10.97
CA LYS A 74 15.15 -4.32 11.68
C LYS A 74 14.40 -3.42 12.66
N ALA A 75 15.11 -2.58 13.40
CA ALA A 75 14.49 -1.64 14.32
C ALA A 75 13.68 -0.57 13.58
N ASP A 76 14.13 -0.11 12.42
CA ASP A 76 13.42 0.86 11.60
C ASP A 76 12.15 0.28 10.96
N ILE A 77 12.21 -0.97 10.47
CA ILE A 77 11.02 -1.69 9.97
C ILE A 77 9.96 -1.84 11.06
N ARG A 78 10.35 -2.22 12.29
CA ARG A 78 9.43 -2.36 13.43
C ARG A 78 8.76 -1.05 13.83
N LYS A 79 9.38 0.09 13.54
CA LYS A 79 8.80 1.43 13.76
C LYS A 79 7.83 1.84 12.64
N GLY A 80 7.73 1.05 11.58
CA GLY A 80 6.89 1.32 10.42
C GLY A 80 7.69 1.84 9.23
N ILE A 81 7.30 1.34 8.05
CA ILE A 81 7.81 1.78 6.74
C ILE A 81 6.83 2.84 6.20
N PRO A 82 7.31 4.04 5.83
CA PRO A 82 6.51 5.07 5.16
C PRO A 82 5.88 4.55 3.87
N LEU A 83 4.68 5.03 3.56
CA LEU A 83 3.84 4.53 2.46
C LEU A 83 4.60 4.50 1.13
N GLU A 84 5.29 5.60 0.81
CA GLU A 84 6.08 5.84 -0.40
C GLU A 84 7.28 4.89 -0.56
N HIS A 85 7.62 4.13 0.48
CA HIS A 85 8.74 3.18 0.48
C HIS A 85 8.30 1.73 0.64
N ARG A 86 7.03 1.48 1.03
CA ARG A 86 6.55 0.11 1.33
C ARG A 86 6.72 -0.84 0.18
N GLU A 87 6.32 -0.46 -1.03
CA GLU A 87 6.44 -1.31 -2.23
C GLU A 87 7.88 -1.85 -2.38
N LYS A 88 8.88 -0.96 -2.42
CA LYS A 88 10.28 -1.34 -2.62
C LYS A 88 10.84 -2.13 -1.44
N VAL A 89 10.54 -1.69 -0.21
CA VAL A 89 11.06 -2.35 1.00
C VAL A 89 10.45 -3.73 1.16
N TRP A 90 9.14 -3.89 0.98
CA TRP A 90 8.44 -5.18 1.06
C TRP A 90 8.92 -6.16 -0.01
N MET A 91 9.07 -5.72 -1.25
CA MET A 91 9.63 -6.55 -2.33
C MET A 91 11.05 -7.04 -2.01
N PHE A 92 11.86 -6.20 -1.35
CA PHE A 92 13.21 -6.58 -0.93
C PHE A 92 13.21 -7.52 0.29
N VAL A 93 12.48 -7.20 1.37
CA VAL A 93 12.58 -7.96 2.63
C VAL A 93 11.89 -9.33 2.55
N SER A 94 10.85 -9.46 1.71
CA SER A 94 10.19 -10.74 1.43
C SER A 94 11.05 -11.67 0.57
N GLY A 95 12.03 -11.12 -0.16
CA GLY A 95 12.78 -11.84 -1.20
C GLY A 95 12.05 -11.94 -2.55
N ALA A 96 10.89 -11.28 -2.70
CA ALA A 96 10.12 -11.32 -3.94
C ALA A 96 10.89 -10.74 -5.14
N ASN A 97 11.75 -9.73 -4.92
CA ASN A 97 12.63 -9.21 -5.97
C ASN A 97 13.64 -10.26 -6.46
N GLU A 98 14.25 -11.01 -5.55
CA GLU A 98 15.18 -12.08 -5.87
C GLU A 98 14.48 -13.25 -6.55
N GLU A 99 13.27 -13.61 -6.09
CA GLU A 99 12.46 -14.66 -6.70
C GLU A 99 12.07 -14.29 -8.14
N ARG A 100 11.55 -13.06 -8.35
CA ARG A 100 11.20 -12.56 -9.68
C ARG A 100 12.37 -12.60 -10.65
N LYS A 101 13.60 -12.30 -10.19
CA LYS A 101 14.81 -12.35 -11.04
C LYS A 101 15.17 -13.75 -11.55
N LYS A 102 14.69 -14.82 -10.91
CA LYS A 102 14.92 -16.20 -11.36
C LYS A 102 14.15 -16.53 -12.64
N TYR A 103 13.07 -15.80 -12.91
CA TYR A 103 12.17 -16.01 -14.04
C TYR A 103 12.27 -14.83 -15.02
N PRO A 104 13.17 -14.87 -16.01
CA PRO A 104 13.24 -13.83 -17.02
C PRO A 104 11.98 -13.89 -17.91
N GLY A 105 11.44 -12.73 -18.29
CA GLY A 105 10.23 -12.61 -19.11
C GLY A 105 9.02 -12.08 -18.33
N ASP A 106 7.83 -12.16 -18.94
CA ASP A 106 6.59 -11.68 -18.34
C ASP A 106 5.76 -12.84 -17.76
N ILE A 107 6.35 -13.50 -16.76
CA ILE A 107 5.76 -14.67 -16.12
C ILE A 107 4.37 -14.38 -15.53
N TYR A 108 4.11 -13.16 -15.09
CA TYR A 108 2.82 -12.78 -14.54
C TYR A 108 1.73 -12.82 -15.62
N SER A 109 2.00 -12.23 -16.78
CA SER A 109 1.08 -12.32 -17.92
C SER A 109 0.89 -13.77 -18.37
N ASP A 110 1.98 -14.55 -18.45
CA ASP A 110 1.91 -15.96 -18.84
C ASP A 110 1.04 -16.78 -17.88
N LEU A 111 1.14 -16.52 -16.57
CA LEU A 111 0.31 -17.17 -15.55
C LEU A 111 -1.16 -16.77 -15.67
N ILE A 112 -1.47 -15.49 -15.93
CA ILE A 112 -2.86 -15.04 -16.11
C ILE A 112 -3.54 -15.80 -17.26
N TYR A 113 -2.85 -16.02 -18.37
CA TYR A 113 -3.41 -16.67 -19.56
C TYR A 113 -3.24 -18.20 -19.56
N ALA A 114 -2.65 -18.77 -18.52
CA ALA A 114 -2.56 -20.22 -18.35
C ALA A 114 -3.95 -20.84 -18.17
N MET A 115 -4.04 -22.15 -18.37
CA MET A 115 -5.26 -22.89 -18.06
C MET A 115 -5.35 -23.07 -16.54
N HIS A 116 -6.44 -22.58 -15.97
CA HIS A 116 -6.71 -22.61 -14.53
C HIS A 116 -7.69 -23.70 -14.15
N ASP A 117 -7.56 -24.19 -12.92
CA ASP A 117 -8.52 -25.13 -12.35
C ASP A 117 -9.85 -24.40 -12.09
N LYS A 118 -10.94 -24.96 -12.63
CA LYS A 118 -12.27 -24.39 -12.50
C LYS A 118 -12.76 -24.37 -11.05
N ASP A 119 -12.44 -25.40 -10.26
CA ASP A 119 -12.86 -25.47 -8.87
C ASP A 119 -12.14 -24.40 -8.02
N LEU A 120 -10.88 -24.11 -8.36
CA LEU A 120 -10.12 -23.00 -7.78
C LEU A 120 -10.73 -21.65 -8.15
N GLU A 121 -11.03 -21.43 -9.44
CA GLU A 121 -11.68 -20.19 -9.90
C GLU A 121 -13.02 -19.95 -9.20
N ASP A 122 -13.87 -20.97 -9.11
CA ASP A 122 -15.19 -20.87 -8.48
C ASP A 122 -15.08 -20.57 -6.98
N THR A 123 -14.07 -21.14 -6.31
CA THR A 123 -13.75 -20.84 -4.90
C THR A 123 -13.34 -19.37 -4.74
N ILE A 124 -12.43 -18.87 -5.58
CA ILE A 124 -11.99 -17.46 -5.54
C ILE A 124 -13.19 -16.53 -5.79
N ARG A 125 -14.02 -16.81 -6.81
CA ARG A 125 -15.19 -16.00 -7.15
C ARG A 125 -16.22 -15.91 -6.02
N THR A 126 -16.35 -16.99 -5.24
CA THR A 126 -17.23 -17.02 -4.06
C THR A 126 -16.74 -16.09 -2.95
N ASP A 127 -15.41 -15.94 -2.82
CA ASP A 127 -14.77 -15.20 -1.73
C ASP A 127 -14.58 -13.71 -2.03
N LEU A 128 -14.49 -13.32 -3.30
CA LEU A 128 -14.28 -11.93 -3.70
C LEU A 128 -15.34 -10.95 -3.17
N PRO A 129 -16.66 -11.21 -3.26
CA PRO A 129 -17.68 -10.25 -2.81
C PRO A 129 -17.65 -9.99 -1.31
N ARG A 130 -17.13 -10.94 -0.52
CA ARG A 130 -17.01 -10.84 0.94
C ARG A 130 -15.62 -10.39 1.42
N THR A 131 -14.73 -10.05 0.50
CA THR A 131 -13.37 -9.57 0.80
C THR A 131 -13.31 -8.04 0.69
N PHE A 132 -13.11 -7.37 1.83
CA PHE A 132 -13.08 -5.91 1.97
C PHE A 132 -14.32 -5.19 1.40
N PRO A 133 -15.56 -5.61 1.76
CA PRO A 133 -16.78 -4.99 1.25
C PRO A 133 -16.90 -3.49 1.59
N GLU A 134 -16.25 -3.05 2.66
CA GLU A 134 -16.21 -1.67 3.15
C GLU A 134 -15.15 -0.79 2.45
N ASN A 135 -14.36 -1.35 1.53
CA ASN A 135 -13.35 -0.60 0.79
C ASN A 135 -13.89 -0.09 -0.56
N ILE A 136 -13.78 1.22 -0.80
CA ILE A 136 -14.32 1.89 -1.99
C ILE A 136 -13.74 1.39 -3.32
N TYR A 137 -12.58 0.74 -3.29
CA TYR A 137 -11.94 0.20 -4.49
C TYR A 137 -12.30 -1.28 -4.73
N PHE A 138 -12.84 -1.96 -3.72
CA PHE A 138 -13.34 -3.34 -3.82
C PHE A 138 -14.86 -3.40 -4.07
N ASN A 139 -15.61 -2.35 -3.73
CA ASN A 139 -17.08 -2.34 -3.86
C ASN A 139 -17.61 -1.75 -5.19
N LYS A 140 -16.81 -1.75 -6.26
CA LYS A 140 -17.24 -1.21 -7.57
C LYS A 140 -17.57 -2.34 -8.54
N SER A 141 -18.80 -2.34 -9.04
CA SER A 141 -19.28 -3.32 -10.03
C SER A 141 -18.75 -3.06 -11.44
N ASP A 142 -18.36 -1.82 -11.76
CA ASP A 142 -17.89 -1.42 -13.09
C ASP A 142 -16.57 -0.62 -13.01
N GLU A 143 -15.67 -0.88 -13.96
CA GLU A 143 -14.40 -0.17 -14.13
C GLU A 143 -14.60 1.28 -14.60
N SER A 144 -15.76 1.60 -15.16
CA SER A 144 -16.15 2.96 -15.54
C SER A 144 -16.24 3.91 -14.33
N GLU A 145 -16.42 3.38 -13.12
CA GLU A 145 -16.52 4.13 -11.87
C GLU A 145 -15.17 4.28 -11.14
N GLY A 146 -14.09 3.70 -11.67
CA GLY A 146 -12.74 3.74 -11.10
C GLY A 146 -12.09 2.36 -11.00
N PRO A 147 -10.95 2.23 -10.30
CA PRO A 147 -10.23 0.96 -10.23
C PRO A 147 -11.07 -0.11 -9.50
N ASN A 148 -11.23 -1.27 -10.15
CA ASN A 148 -11.86 -2.45 -9.58
C ASN A 148 -10.77 -3.40 -9.03
N PHE A 149 -10.59 -3.39 -7.71
CA PHE A 149 -9.58 -4.22 -7.04
C PHE A 149 -10.00 -5.67 -6.88
N GLN A 150 -11.29 -6.02 -6.98
CA GLN A 150 -11.71 -7.43 -7.03
C GLN A 150 -11.16 -8.13 -8.28
N ARG A 151 -11.18 -7.47 -9.45
CA ARG A 151 -10.57 -8.03 -10.67
C ARG A 151 -9.06 -8.20 -10.54
N GLN A 152 -8.38 -7.25 -9.91
CA GLN A 152 -6.93 -7.35 -9.68
C GLN A 152 -6.61 -8.47 -8.69
N LEU A 153 -7.37 -8.58 -7.61
CA LEU A 153 -7.22 -9.65 -6.64
C LEU A 153 -7.47 -11.03 -7.28
N PHE A 154 -8.51 -11.15 -8.11
CA PHE A 154 -8.77 -12.37 -8.88
C PHE A 154 -7.54 -12.78 -9.71
N ARG A 155 -6.95 -11.84 -10.46
CA ARG A 155 -5.77 -12.09 -11.32
C ARG A 155 -4.51 -12.50 -10.56
N VAL A 156 -4.39 -12.14 -9.29
CA VAL A 156 -3.26 -12.52 -8.44
C VAL A 156 -3.46 -13.90 -7.83
N LEU A 157 -4.71 -14.32 -7.63
CA LEU A 157 -5.06 -15.59 -6.98
C LEU A 157 -5.24 -16.75 -7.96
N VAL A 158 -5.58 -16.45 -9.22
CA VAL A 158 -5.73 -17.44 -10.30
C VAL A 158 -4.36 -17.72 -10.93
#